data_AF-A0AAV8DG46-F1
#
_entry.id   AF-A0AAV8DG46-F1
#
_cell.length_a   1.000
_cell.length_b   1.000
_cell.length_c   1.000
_cell.angle_alpha   90.00
_cell.angle_beta   90.00
_cell.angle_gamma   90.00
#
_symmetry.space_group_name_H-M   'P 1'
#
loop_
_entity.id
_entity.type
_entity.pdbx_description
1 polymer ?
#
loop_
_entity_poly.entity_id
_entity_poly.type
_entity_poly.pdbx_seq_one_letter_code
_entity_poly.pdbx_strand_id
1 'polypeptide(L)'
;MKRSTRLWFLLVSIAALLVPGRATESPQFTVVHTESEFEIRLYRSIAWMSAPSDKISFEKATKHGFHRLFQYIQGANLNSTRLRMTKPVVTSIVPGAGALHSSAYYVRLYLQTKFQASPPVPLPELDLVSDKWAPCCVAVRKFSGFARDSNMVKEAEKLALSLSKSSWANSTNFDSTNAYSIAQYDSPFKLFGRVNEIWVDVTGSEETGCGSSSGSLLINYLSLCTVYCKLHAIMPHKCCIVYKLLGLSILLMSSVVDYKCFELDALIDFSYIYATGPL
;
A
#
# COMPACT_ATOMS: atom_id res chain seq x y z
N MET A 1 -41.75 59.09 0.01
CA MET A 1 -41.61 57.87 0.85
C MET A 1 -41.62 56.62 -0.04
N LYS A 2 -40.46 56.09 -0.41
CA LYS A 2 -40.31 54.75 -1.04
C LYS A 2 -39.17 54.05 -0.30
N ARG A 3 -39.52 53.28 0.74
CA ARG A 3 -38.56 52.62 1.63
C ARG A 3 -38.62 51.11 1.42
N SER A 4 -37.51 50.57 0.93
CA SER A 4 -36.93 49.30 1.35
C SER A 4 -37.78 48.03 1.28
N THR A 5 -37.92 47.44 0.09
CA THR A 5 -38.34 46.03 -0.09
C THR A 5 -37.27 45.14 -0.73
N ARG A 6 -36.08 45.66 -1.04
CA ARG A 6 -34.99 44.89 -1.69
C ARG A 6 -33.97 44.24 -0.74
N LEU A 7 -34.04 44.52 0.56
CA LEU A 7 -33.04 44.00 1.52
C LEU A 7 -33.40 42.64 2.14
N TRP A 8 -34.67 42.21 2.06
CA TRP A 8 -35.11 40.95 2.68
C TRP A 8 -34.80 39.70 1.85
N PHE A 9 -34.63 39.84 0.53
CA PHE A 9 -34.31 38.70 -0.35
C PHE A 9 -32.83 38.30 -0.34
N LEU A 10 -31.93 39.12 0.21
CA LEU A 10 -30.50 38.81 0.28
C LEU A 10 -30.09 38.07 1.56
N LEU A 11 -30.91 38.06 2.61
CA LEU A 11 -30.59 37.40 3.88
C LEU A 11 -31.03 35.93 3.95
N VAL A 12 -31.94 35.48 3.08
CA VAL A 12 -32.40 34.07 3.07
C VAL A 12 -31.45 33.15 2.29
N SER A 13 -30.55 33.70 1.47
CA SER A 13 -29.67 32.90 0.60
C SER A 13 -28.29 32.54 1.20
N ILE A 14 -27.94 33.05 2.38
CA ILE A 14 -26.60 32.82 2.97
C ILE A 14 -26.63 31.79 4.13
N ALA A 15 -27.80 31.40 4.63
CA ALA A 15 -27.92 30.47 5.77
C ALA A 15 -27.89 28.97 5.40
N ALA A 16 -27.70 28.59 4.13
CA ALA A 16 -27.77 27.19 3.68
C ALA A 16 -26.40 26.48 3.51
N LEU A 17 -25.27 27.08 3.92
CA LEU A 17 -23.93 26.55 3.62
C LEU A 17 -23.14 26.02 4.82
N LEU A 18 -23.74 25.90 6.00
CA LEU A 18 -23.14 25.22 7.13
C LEU A 18 -23.94 23.97 7.49
N VAL A 19 -24.06 23.04 6.54
CA VAL A 19 -24.28 21.64 6.91
C VAL A 19 -22.93 21.13 7.40
N PRO A 20 -22.75 20.83 8.70
CA PRO A 20 -21.53 20.17 9.17
C PRO A 20 -21.37 18.87 8.38
N GLY A 21 -20.33 18.82 7.54
CA GLY A 21 -20.00 17.62 6.80
C GLY A 21 -19.79 16.49 7.79
N ARG A 22 -20.58 15.41 7.69
CA ARG A 22 -20.36 14.23 8.52
C ARG A 22 -18.93 13.73 8.28
N ALA A 23 -18.21 13.45 9.36
CA ALA A 23 -16.88 12.87 9.28
C ALA A 23 -16.90 11.63 8.37
N THR A 24 -15.96 11.57 7.44
CA THR A 24 -15.81 10.44 6.53
C THR A 24 -15.33 9.23 7.34
N GLU A 25 -16.06 8.11 7.28
CA GLU A 25 -15.66 6.89 8.00
C GLU A 25 -14.30 6.39 7.53
N SER A 26 -13.51 5.87 8.48
CA SER A 26 -12.17 5.31 8.27
C SER A 26 -11.97 4.02 9.07
N PRO A 27 -11.05 3.14 8.65
CA PRO A 27 -10.75 1.92 9.39
C PRO A 27 -10.25 2.26 10.80
N GLN A 28 -10.76 1.53 11.79
CA GLN A 28 -10.41 1.71 13.19
C GLN A 28 -9.10 0.96 13.50
N PHE A 29 -8.21 1.61 14.23
CA PHE A 29 -6.95 1.04 14.67
C PHE A 29 -6.57 1.51 16.07
N THR A 30 -5.72 0.73 16.74
CA THR A 30 -5.03 1.15 17.95
C THR A 30 -3.57 1.40 17.60
N VAL A 31 -3.00 2.51 18.08
CA VAL A 31 -1.55 2.74 17.96
C VAL A 31 -0.84 1.89 19.00
N VAL A 32 -0.01 0.97 18.53
CA VAL A 32 0.76 0.02 19.35
C VAL A 32 2.13 0.58 19.70
N HIS A 33 2.73 1.31 18.75
CA HIS A 33 4.04 1.91 18.91
C HIS A 33 4.11 3.23 18.15
N THR A 34 4.91 4.18 18.64
CA THR A 34 5.12 5.46 17.99
C THR A 34 6.60 5.80 17.99
N GLU A 35 7.10 6.16 16.82
CA GLU A 35 8.40 6.77 16.61
C GLU A 35 8.22 8.15 15.97
N SER A 36 9.30 8.92 15.86
CA SER A 36 9.25 10.24 15.22
C SER A 36 8.79 10.18 13.75
N GLU A 37 9.18 9.11 13.04
CA GLU A 37 9.00 8.98 11.59
C GLU A 37 7.90 8.00 11.17
N PHE A 38 7.39 7.16 12.09
CA PHE A 38 6.36 6.17 11.81
C PHE A 38 5.57 5.76 13.06
N GLU A 39 4.41 5.14 12.84
CA GLU A 39 3.59 4.53 13.88
C GLU A 39 3.38 3.05 13.53
N ILE A 40 3.25 2.19 14.54
CA ILE A 40 2.71 0.84 14.34
C ILE A 40 1.25 0.85 14.77
N ARG A 41 0.38 0.39 13.87
CA ARG A 41 -1.07 0.37 14.07
C ARG A 41 -1.59 -1.06 14.01
N LEU A 42 -2.34 -1.46 15.02
CA LEU A 42 -3.13 -2.69 15.02
C LEU A 42 -4.51 -2.36 14.45
N TYR A 43 -4.76 -2.84 13.23
CA TYR A 43 -6.08 -2.79 12.62
C TYR A 43 -6.90 -3.99 13.08
N ARG A 44 -8.18 -3.75 13.37
CA ARG A 44 -9.15 -4.83 13.59
C ARG A 44 -9.47 -5.52 12.26
N SER A 45 -10.31 -6.55 12.29
CA SER A 45 -10.82 -7.11 11.05
C SER A 45 -11.55 -6.03 10.23
N ILE A 46 -11.22 -5.94 8.95
CA ILE A 46 -11.76 -4.93 8.04
C ILE A 46 -12.22 -5.59 6.75
N ALA A 47 -13.46 -5.32 6.37
CA ALA A 47 -13.97 -5.56 5.03
C ALA A 47 -13.63 -4.39 4.12
N TRP A 48 -12.96 -4.71 3.03
CA TRP A 48 -12.63 -3.85 1.90
C TRP A 48 -13.40 -4.32 0.67
N MET A 49 -13.72 -3.38 -0.22
CA MET A 49 -13.99 -3.72 -1.61
C MET A 49 -12.74 -3.41 -2.42
N SER A 50 -12.32 -4.37 -3.23
CA SER A 50 -11.04 -4.35 -3.93
C SER A 50 -11.21 -4.45 -5.43
N ALA A 51 -10.49 -3.62 -6.16
CA ALA A 51 -10.35 -3.66 -7.60
C ALA A 51 -8.94 -4.16 -7.96
N PRO A 52 -8.80 -5.41 -8.43
CA PRO A 52 -7.53 -5.86 -8.99
C PRO A 52 -7.21 -5.08 -10.27
N SER A 53 -5.91 -4.88 -10.50
CA SER A 53 -5.39 -4.15 -11.65
C SER A 53 -4.02 -4.66 -12.08
N ASP A 54 -3.87 -4.92 -13.37
CA ASP A 54 -2.64 -5.34 -14.04
C ASP A 54 -1.87 -4.17 -14.69
N LYS A 55 -2.29 -2.92 -14.43
CA LYS A 55 -1.64 -1.75 -15.00
C LYS A 55 -0.24 -1.60 -14.42
N ILE A 56 0.73 -1.31 -15.27
CA ILE A 56 2.15 -1.20 -14.87
C ILE A 56 2.39 0.00 -13.92
N SER A 57 1.60 1.08 -14.07
CA SER A 57 1.74 2.32 -13.28
C SER A 57 0.75 2.35 -12.12
N PHE A 58 1.25 2.71 -10.94
CA PHE A 58 0.49 2.95 -9.73
C PHE A 58 -0.62 3.99 -9.94
N GLU A 59 -0.31 5.11 -10.61
CA GLU A 59 -1.28 6.19 -10.82
C GLU A 59 -2.42 5.74 -11.72
N LYS A 60 -2.10 4.98 -12.78
CA LYS A 60 -3.09 4.41 -13.70
C LYS A 60 -3.92 3.33 -13.01
N ALA A 61 -3.28 2.42 -12.27
CA ALA A 61 -3.94 1.37 -11.51
C ALA A 61 -4.93 1.97 -10.50
N THR A 62 -4.47 2.92 -9.69
CA THR A 62 -5.27 3.61 -8.68
C THR A 62 -6.46 4.32 -9.31
N LYS A 63 -6.24 5.10 -10.38
CA LYS A 63 -7.33 5.83 -11.05
C LYS A 63 -8.39 4.88 -11.62
N HIS A 64 -7.96 3.81 -12.29
CA HIS A 64 -8.86 2.85 -12.91
C HIS A 64 -9.62 2.03 -11.86
N GLY A 65 -8.92 1.47 -10.87
CA GLY A 65 -9.54 0.69 -9.79
C GLY A 65 -10.48 1.55 -8.95
N PHE A 66 -10.10 2.78 -8.62
CA PHE A 66 -10.99 3.70 -7.91
C PHE A 66 -12.24 4.05 -8.70
N HIS A 67 -12.15 4.19 -10.02
CA HIS A 67 -13.34 4.44 -10.85
C HIS A 67 -14.37 3.31 -10.75
N ARG A 68 -13.91 2.04 -10.78
CA ARG A 68 -14.78 0.86 -10.60
C ARG A 68 -15.39 0.82 -9.19
N LEU A 69 -14.58 1.08 -8.16
CA LEU A 69 -15.06 1.20 -6.78
C LEU A 69 -16.07 2.34 -6.60
N PHE A 70 -15.88 3.45 -7.30
CA PHE A 70 -16.79 4.59 -7.28
C PHE A 70 -18.14 4.22 -7.89
N GLN A 71 -18.16 3.52 -9.03
CA GLN A 71 -19.40 3.02 -9.63
C GLN A 71 -20.15 2.11 -8.64
N TYR A 72 -19.44 1.20 -7.97
CA TYR A 72 -19.99 0.31 -6.96
C TYR A 72 -20.68 1.07 -5.81
N ILE A 73 -20.01 2.05 -5.19
CA ILE A 73 -20.62 2.83 -4.10
C ILE A 73 -21.77 3.73 -4.58
N GLN A 74 -21.82 4.06 -5.87
CA GLN A 74 -22.90 4.83 -6.49
C GLN A 74 -24.12 3.99 -6.87
N GLY A 75 -24.07 2.67 -6.65
CA GLY A 75 -25.21 1.76 -6.84
C GLY A 75 -25.00 0.67 -7.89
N ALA A 76 -23.80 0.53 -8.47
CA ALA A 76 -23.49 -0.59 -9.36
C ALA A 76 -23.19 -1.87 -8.54
N ASN A 77 -24.20 -2.36 -7.84
CA ASN A 77 -24.25 -3.59 -7.08
C ASN A 77 -25.65 -4.20 -7.20
N LEU A 78 -25.81 -5.50 -6.89
CA LEU A 78 -27.05 -6.24 -7.16
C LEU A 78 -28.32 -5.60 -6.57
N ASN A 79 -28.18 -4.86 -5.47
CA ASN A 79 -29.31 -4.23 -4.77
C ASN A 79 -29.42 -2.72 -5.02
N SER A 80 -28.67 -2.16 -5.98
CA SER A 80 -28.64 -0.71 -6.27
C SER A 80 -28.40 0.17 -5.03
N THR A 81 -27.73 -0.39 -4.02
CA THR A 81 -27.52 0.26 -2.73
C THR A 81 -26.42 1.31 -2.87
N ARG A 82 -26.68 2.54 -2.42
CA ARG A 82 -25.66 3.59 -2.37
C ARG A 82 -24.90 3.54 -1.05
N LEU A 83 -23.58 3.51 -1.15
CA LEU A 83 -22.64 3.56 -0.04
C LEU A 83 -22.01 4.95 0.01
N ARG A 84 -21.72 5.46 1.21
CA ARG A 84 -20.98 6.72 1.33
C ARG A 84 -19.51 6.49 1.05
N MET A 85 -18.86 7.49 0.48
CA MET A 85 -17.41 7.51 0.33
C MET A 85 -16.74 7.42 1.72
N THR A 86 -15.64 6.68 1.79
CA THR A 86 -14.81 6.46 2.97
C THR A 86 -13.35 6.82 2.67
N LYS A 87 -12.50 6.84 3.68
CA LYS A 87 -11.06 7.10 3.52
C LYS A 87 -10.26 6.14 4.41
N PRO A 88 -9.00 5.81 4.06
CA PRO A 88 -8.33 6.16 2.80
C PRO A 88 -8.74 5.23 1.64
N VAL A 89 -8.36 5.60 0.42
CA VAL A 89 -8.21 4.64 -0.69
C VAL A 89 -6.82 4.02 -0.56
N VAL A 90 -6.73 2.70 -0.48
CA VAL A 90 -5.46 1.98 -0.29
C VAL A 90 -5.10 1.22 -1.54
N THR A 91 -3.96 1.52 -2.14
CA THR A 91 -3.44 0.76 -3.28
C THR A 91 -2.24 -0.06 -2.82
N SER A 92 -2.34 -1.38 -2.85
CA SER A 92 -1.24 -2.31 -2.55
C SER A 92 -0.55 -2.79 -3.82
N ILE A 93 0.76 -3.00 -3.71
CA ILE A 93 1.61 -3.47 -4.81
C ILE A 93 1.94 -4.94 -4.57
N VAL A 94 1.67 -5.80 -5.55
CA VAL A 94 1.98 -7.23 -5.54
C VAL A 94 3.05 -7.50 -6.60
N PRO A 95 4.32 -7.68 -6.20
CA PRO A 95 5.42 -7.90 -7.13
C PRO A 95 5.22 -9.15 -8.00
N GLY A 96 5.47 -9.06 -9.30
CA GLY A 96 5.48 -10.21 -10.22
C GLY A 96 4.11 -10.80 -10.59
N ALA A 97 3.01 -10.27 -10.03
CA ALA A 97 1.65 -10.76 -10.31
C ALA A 97 0.98 -10.10 -11.53
N GLY A 98 1.63 -9.13 -12.16
CA GLY A 98 1.14 -8.42 -13.35
C GLY A 98 1.56 -9.08 -14.66
N ALA A 99 1.02 -8.58 -15.78
CA ALA A 99 1.36 -9.05 -17.12
C ALA A 99 2.87 -8.95 -17.38
N LEU A 100 3.43 -9.93 -18.09
CA LEU A 100 4.88 -10.04 -18.35
C LEU A 100 5.73 -9.97 -17.06
N HIS A 101 5.16 -10.48 -15.97
CA HIS A 101 5.78 -10.48 -14.66
C HIS A 101 6.10 -9.08 -14.09
N SER A 102 5.31 -8.09 -14.48
CA SER A 102 5.30 -6.77 -13.84
C SER A 102 4.58 -6.84 -12.47
N SER A 103 4.50 -5.71 -11.77
CA SER A 103 3.68 -5.65 -10.55
C SER A 103 2.20 -5.62 -10.90
N ALA A 104 1.38 -6.30 -10.10
CA ALA A 104 -0.06 -6.06 -10.07
C ALA A 104 -0.40 -5.17 -8.87
N TYR A 105 -1.59 -4.60 -8.91
CA TYR A 105 -2.08 -3.68 -7.89
C TYR A 105 -3.47 -4.10 -7.43
N TYR A 106 -3.74 -3.88 -6.15
CA TYR A 106 -5.07 -3.97 -5.58
C TYR A 106 -5.45 -2.62 -5.02
N VAL A 107 -6.45 -1.98 -5.62
CA VAL A 107 -7.01 -0.70 -5.14
C VAL A 107 -8.19 -1.03 -4.24
N ARG A 108 -8.21 -0.49 -3.02
CA ARG A 108 -9.18 -0.86 -1.99
C ARG A 108 -9.89 0.35 -1.43
N LEU A 109 -11.18 0.18 -1.17
CA LEU A 109 -12.03 1.15 -0.49
C LEU A 109 -12.60 0.53 0.80
N TYR A 110 -12.45 1.25 1.91
CA TYR A 110 -12.98 0.82 3.20
C TYR A 110 -14.51 0.79 3.14
N LEU A 111 -15.12 -0.31 3.56
CA LEU A 111 -16.58 -0.38 3.64
C LEU A 111 -17.07 0.23 4.95
N GLN A 112 -18.18 0.97 4.90
CA GLN A 112 -18.76 1.57 6.09
C GLN A 112 -19.08 0.51 7.15
N THR A 113 -19.11 0.91 8.42
CA THR A 113 -19.33 0.03 9.57
C THR A 113 -20.55 -0.90 9.39
N LYS A 114 -21.65 -0.37 8.84
CA LYS A 114 -22.89 -1.12 8.58
C LYS A 114 -22.77 -2.23 7.52
N PHE A 115 -21.73 -2.20 6.67
CA PHE A 115 -21.48 -3.16 5.60
C PHE A 115 -20.30 -4.09 5.90
N GLN A 116 -19.68 -3.98 7.07
CA GLN A 116 -18.53 -4.81 7.47
C GLN A 116 -18.88 -6.32 7.56
N ALA A 117 -20.11 -6.66 7.93
CA ALA A 117 -20.57 -8.04 8.04
C ALA A 117 -21.10 -8.61 6.71
N SER A 118 -21.82 -7.79 5.94
CA SER A 118 -22.45 -8.20 4.68
C SER A 118 -22.37 -7.06 3.66
N PRO A 119 -21.29 -7.02 2.85
CA PRO A 119 -21.17 -6.04 1.78
C PRO A 119 -22.17 -6.31 0.66
N PRO A 120 -22.76 -5.27 0.04
CA PRO A 120 -23.51 -5.43 -1.19
C PRO A 120 -22.65 -6.11 -2.27
N VAL A 121 -23.21 -7.11 -2.94
CA VAL A 121 -22.48 -7.86 -3.97
C VAL A 121 -22.29 -6.98 -5.21
N PRO A 122 -21.04 -6.74 -5.66
CA PRO A 122 -20.78 -5.90 -6.83
C PRO A 122 -21.34 -6.55 -8.09
N LEU A 123 -21.64 -5.73 -9.11
CA LEU A 123 -21.98 -6.25 -10.43
C LEU A 123 -20.76 -6.96 -11.06
N PRO A 124 -20.91 -8.12 -11.72
CA PRO A 124 -19.80 -8.88 -12.28
C PRO A 124 -18.92 -8.08 -13.25
N GLU A 125 -19.50 -7.14 -13.99
CA GLU A 125 -18.81 -6.31 -14.99
C GLU A 125 -17.80 -5.35 -14.33
N LEU A 126 -17.95 -5.07 -13.03
CA LEU A 126 -16.99 -4.27 -12.29
C LEU A 126 -15.78 -5.06 -11.84
N ASP A 127 -15.79 -6.40 -11.90
CA ASP A 127 -14.67 -7.28 -11.51
C ASP A 127 -14.12 -6.98 -10.10
N LEU A 128 -15.01 -6.60 -9.16
CA LEU A 128 -14.62 -6.26 -7.80
C LEU A 128 -14.68 -7.48 -6.89
N VAL A 129 -13.77 -7.53 -5.92
CA VAL A 129 -13.66 -8.60 -4.94
C VAL A 129 -13.85 -8.05 -3.54
N SER A 130 -14.65 -8.75 -2.74
CA SER A 130 -14.79 -8.45 -1.31
C SER A 130 -13.61 -9.05 -0.55
N ASP A 131 -12.73 -8.21 -0.01
CA ASP A 131 -11.55 -8.62 0.74
C ASP A 131 -11.79 -8.41 2.23
N LYS A 132 -11.79 -9.49 3.02
CA LYS A 132 -11.85 -9.39 4.48
C LYS A 132 -10.48 -9.61 5.08
N TRP A 133 -9.90 -8.55 5.64
CA TRP A 133 -8.64 -8.64 6.38
C TRP A 133 -8.93 -9.19 7.79
N ALA A 134 -8.11 -10.15 8.21
CA ALA A 134 -7.96 -10.49 9.61
C ALA A 134 -7.32 -9.30 10.36
N PRO A 135 -7.40 -9.25 11.70
CA PRO A 135 -6.63 -8.29 12.46
C PRO A 135 -5.15 -8.36 12.06
N CYS A 136 -4.54 -7.21 11.78
CA CYS A 136 -3.16 -7.14 11.30
C CYS A 136 -2.45 -5.89 11.83
N CYS A 137 -1.13 -5.98 11.93
CA CYS A 137 -0.30 -4.84 12.28
C CYS A 137 0.39 -4.25 11.05
N VAL A 138 0.38 -2.93 10.99
CA VAL A 138 0.88 -2.16 9.86
C VAL A 138 1.77 -1.05 10.40
N ALA A 139 3.00 -1.00 9.90
CA ALA A 139 3.88 0.16 10.05
C ALA A 139 3.46 1.26 9.07
N VAL A 140 3.25 2.46 9.59
CA VAL A 140 2.70 3.59 8.84
C VAL A 140 3.61 4.80 8.92
N ARG A 141 4.03 5.29 7.75
CA ARG A 141 4.70 6.59 7.59
C ARG A 141 3.82 7.56 6.83
N LYS A 142 3.60 8.76 7.39
CA LYS A 142 2.90 9.87 6.72
C LYS A 142 3.86 10.63 5.80
N PHE A 143 3.38 11.07 4.64
CA PHE A 143 4.11 11.96 3.75
C PHE A 143 3.17 12.94 3.03
N SER A 144 3.71 14.11 2.72
CA SER A 144 2.98 15.20 2.05
C SER A 144 3.11 15.15 0.52
N GLY A 145 2.22 15.86 -0.17
CA GLY A 145 2.26 16.01 -1.63
C GLY A 145 1.42 14.97 -2.36
N PHE A 146 1.70 14.73 -3.64
CA PHE A 146 1.01 13.71 -4.43
C PHE A 146 1.78 12.39 -4.35
N ALA A 147 1.07 11.29 -4.12
CA ALA A 147 1.61 9.96 -4.36
C ALA A 147 1.70 9.71 -5.87
N ARG A 148 2.90 9.40 -6.36
CA ARG A 148 3.21 9.21 -7.78
C ARG A 148 4.12 8.00 -7.95
N ASP A 149 4.14 7.46 -9.16
CA ASP A 149 5.08 6.39 -9.54
C ASP A 149 6.54 6.77 -9.22
N SER A 150 6.88 8.06 -9.34
CA SER A 150 8.24 8.58 -9.14
C SER A 150 8.69 8.76 -7.69
N ASN A 151 7.78 8.71 -6.70
CA ASN A 151 8.13 8.94 -5.30
C ASN A 151 7.72 7.82 -4.33
N MET A 152 6.80 6.93 -4.71
CA MET A 152 6.30 5.89 -3.80
C MET A 152 7.42 4.98 -3.25
N VAL A 153 8.38 4.60 -4.10
CA VAL A 153 9.53 3.76 -3.70
C VAL A 153 10.40 4.50 -2.68
N LYS A 154 10.68 5.79 -2.90
CA LYS A 154 11.48 6.60 -1.98
C LYS A 154 10.83 6.73 -0.61
N GLU A 155 9.51 6.87 -0.55
CA GLU A 155 8.79 6.93 0.73
C GLU A 155 8.75 5.57 1.43
N ALA A 156 8.68 4.47 0.68
CA ALA A 156 8.79 3.12 1.22
C ALA A 156 10.20 2.83 1.77
N GLU A 157 11.26 3.23 1.06
CA GLU A 157 12.65 3.16 1.53
C GLU A 157 12.86 3.93 2.83
N LYS A 158 12.31 5.15 2.94
CA LYS A 158 12.38 5.93 4.18
C LYS A 158 11.72 5.23 5.36
N LEU A 159 10.56 4.59 5.15
CA LEU A 159 9.91 3.81 6.18
C LEU A 159 10.77 2.59 6.56
N ALA A 160 11.30 1.85 5.59
CA ALA A 160 12.17 0.70 5.85
C ALA A 160 13.45 1.09 6.63
N LEU A 161 14.08 2.21 6.27
CA LEU A 161 15.23 2.76 6.98
C LEU A 161 14.90 3.22 8.40
N SER A 162 13.66 3.66 8.65
CA SER A 162 13.22 4.05 9.99
C SER A 162 12.95 2.83 10.85
N LEU A 163 12.30 1.81 10.28
CA LEU A 163 12.08 0.52 10.94
C LEU A 163 13.41 -0.15 11.33
N SER A 164 14.40 -0.18 10.43
CA SER A 164 15.70 -0.83 10.67
C SER A 164 16.50 -0.21 11.81
N LYS A 165 16.18 1.02 12.22
CA LYS A 165 16.82 1.75 13.33
C LYS A 165 16.04 1.67 14.64
N SER A 166 14.94 0.90 14.67
CA SER A 166 14.04 0.79 15.81
C SER A 166 13.99 -0.64 16.37
N SER A 167 13.28 -0.85 17.47
CA SER A 167 12.96 -2.19 17.98
C SER A 167 12.17 -3.06 17.00
N TRP A 168 11.62 -2.45 15.93
CA TRP A 168 10.84 -3.11 14.88
C TRP A 168 11.69 -3.52 13.66
N ALA A 169 13.03 -3.48 13.72
CA ALA A 169 13.90 -3.77 12.57
C ALA A 169 13.63 -5.12 11.88
N ASN A 170 13.30 -6.16 12.65
CA ASN A 170 13.07 -7.52 12.16
C ASN A 170 11.58 -7.89 12.11
N SER A 171 10.69 -6.90 12.17
CA SER A 171 9.23 -7.12 12.25
C SER A 171 8.54 -7.19 10.89
N THR A 172 9.21 -6.86 9.79
CA THR A 172 8.55 -6.85 8.47
C THR A 172 8.00 -8.23 8.13
N ASN A 173 6.71 -8.31 7.78
CA ASN A 173 6.11 -9.57 7.37
C ASN A 173 6.54 -9.92 5.94
N PHE A 174 7.56 -10.77 5.83
CA PHE A 174 8.09 -11.18 4.54
C PHE A 174 7.14 -12.09 3.76
N ASP A 175 6.28 -12.83 4.45
CA ASP A 175 5.25 -13.69 3.85
C ASP A 175 4.05 -12.90 3.30
N SER A 176 3.93 -11.61 3.65
CA SER A 176 2.92 -10.75 3.01
C SER A 176 3.12 -10.73 1.51
N THR A 177 2.04 -10.99 0.77
CA THR A 177 1.98 -10.93 -0.69
C THR A 177 2.24 -9.52 -1.21
N ASN A 178 1.98 -8.50 -0.39
CA ASN A 178 2.17 -7.11 -0.76
C ASN A 178 3.61 -6.69 -0.44
N ALA A 179 4.20 -5.90 -1.33
CA ALA A 179 5.45 -5.21 -1.06
C ALA A 179 5.26 -4.11 -0.02
N TYR A 180 4.37 -3.17 -0.34
CA TYR A 180 3.89 -2.09 0.52
C TYR A 180 2.56 -1.58 -0.07
N SER A 181 1.87 -0.75 0.70
CA SER A 181 0.63 -0.11 0.26
C SER A 181 0.70 1.40 0.44
N ILE A 182 -0.06 2.12 -0.38
CA ILE A 182 -0.18 3.58 -0.31
C ILE A 182 -1.62 3.93 0.01
N ALA A 183 -1.81 4.62 1.14
CA ALA A 183 -3.11 5.09 1.58
C ALA A 183 -3.27 6.59 1.27
N GLN A 184 -4.28 6.93 0.48
CA GLN A 184 -4.56 8.29 0.02
C GLN A 184 -5.88 8.80 0.63
N TYR A 185 -5.82 9.89 1.37
CA TYR A 185 -6.97 10.42 2.14
C TYR A 185 -7.72 11.54 1.42
N ASP A 186 -7.10 12.15 0.41
CA ASP A 186 -7.58 13.41 -0.16
C ASP A 186 -8.12 13.26 -1.57
N SER A 187 -9.17 14.04 -1.85
CA SER A 187 -9.77 14.17 -3.18
C SER A 187 -8.74 14.62 -4.23
N PRO A 188 -8.81 14.15 -5.49
CA PRO A 188 -7.89 14.56 -6.55
C PRO A 188 -7.85 16.09 -6.75
N PHE A 189 -8.91 16.82 -6.39
CA PHE A 189 -8.98 18.28 -6.51
C PHE A 189 -8.32 19.04 -5.35
N LYS A 190 -7.94 18.36 -4.25
CA LYS A 190 -7.19 18.98 -3.16
C LYS A 190 -5.72 19.12 -3.58
N LEU A 191 -5.26 20.34 -3.78
CA LEU A 191 -3.91 20.61 -4.28
C LEU A 191 -2.85 20.74 -3.17
N PHE A 192 -3.23 21.29 -2.01
CA PHE A 192 -2.31 21.56 -0.88
C PHE A 192 -2.74 20.83 0.40
N GLY A 193 -1.80 20.61 1.33
CA GLY A 193 -2.07 19.95 2.61
C GLY A 193 -2.58 18.52 2.45
N ARG A 194 -2.09 17.81 1.43
CA ARG A 194 -2.43 16.41 1.17
C ARG A 194 -1.73 15.51 2.17
N VAL A 195 -2.46 14.53 2.70
CA VAL A 195 -1.94 13.47 3.57
C VAL A 195 -2.02 12.17 2.81
N ASN A 196 -0.87 11.53 2.62
CA ASN A 196 -0.78 10.15 2.20
C ASN A 196 0.06 9.37 3.20
N GLU A 197 -0.05 8.06 3.16
CA GLU A 197 0.70 7.17 4.03
C GLU A 197 1.28 6.01 3.23
N ILE A 198 2.49 5.57 3.58
CA ILE A 198 3.06 4.28 3.18
C ILE A 198 2.83 3.28 4.30
N TRP A 199 2.33 2.11 3.95
CA TRP A 199 1.96 1.01 4.84
C TRP A 199 2.80 -0.22 4.51
N VAL A 200 3.40 -0.83 5.54
CA VAL A 200 4.11 -2.11 5.44
C VAL A 200 3.56 -3.05 6.51
N ASP A 201 3.22 -4.27 6.13
CA ASP A 201 2.74 -5.27 7.08
C ASP A 201 3.87 -5.71 8.00
N VAL A 202 3.60 -5.75 9.30
CA VAL A 202 4.57 -6.15 10.33
C VAL A 202 3.99 -7.21 11.26
N THR A 203 4.85 -8.06 11.80
CA THR A 203 4.60 -9.00 12.88
C THR A 203 5.38 -8.58 14.12
N GLY A 204 4.71 -8.55 15.27
CA GLY A 204 5.30 -8.20 16.56
C GLY A 204 5.23 -9.36 17.55
N SER A 205 5.58 -9.09 18.81
CA SER A 205 5.39 -10.04 19.90
C SER A 205 3.92 -10.15 20.32
N GLU A 206 3.53 -11.25 20.95
CA GLU A 206 2.16 -11.44 21.47
C GLU A 206 1.75 -10.33 22.46
N GLU A 207 2.70 -9.79 23.24
CA GLU A 207 2.46 -8.68 24.18
C GLU A 207 1.96 -7.40 23.51
N THR A 208 2.36 -7.17 22.25
CA THR A 208 1.96 -5.97 21.49
C THR A 208 0.60 -6.13 20.79
N GLY A 209 -0.03 -7.32 20.89
CA GLY A 209 -1.22 -7.67 20.10
C GLY A 209 -0.93 -7.87 18.60
N CYS A 210 0.33 -7.75 18.19
CA CYS A 210 0.82 -7.99 16.82
C CYS A 210 1.41 -9.39 16.62
N GLY A 211 1.20 -10.31 17.57
CA GLY A 211 1.67 -11.69 17.49
C GLY A 211 1.05 -12.45 16.31
N SER A 212 1.86 -13.20 15.58
CA SER A 212 1.38 -14.05 14.48
C SER A 212 0.91 -15.39 15.03
N SER A 213 -0.38 -15.72 14.87
CA SER A 213 -0.93 -17.03 15.22
C SER A 213 -0.65 -18.08 14.14
N SER A 214 0.63 -18.27 13.78
CA SER A 214 1.15 -19.45 13.07
C SER A 214 2.58 -19.18 12.59
N GLY A 215 3.54 -19.96 13.09
CA GLY A 215 4.79 -20.26 12.37
C GLY A 215 6.06 -19.56 12.83
N SER A 216 6.82 -20.26 13.67
CA SER A 216 8.29 -20.30 13.72
C SER A 216 9.06 -19.02 14.08
N LEU A 217 9.57 -19.02 15.32
CA LEU A 217 10.78 -18.33 15.78
C LEU A 217 12.02 -18.76 14.97
N LEU A 218 12.10 -18.38 13.69
CA LEU A 218 13.33 -18.41 12.89
C LEU A 218 13.30 -17.23 11.92
N ILE A 219 13.64 -16.03 12.39
CA ILE A 219 14.00 -14.91 11.50
C ILE A 219 15.45 -14.55 11.80
N ASN A 220 16.36 -15.36 11.26
CA ASN A 220 17.78 -15.04 11.16
C ASN A 220 18.01 -14.24 9.88
N TYR A 221 18.73 -13.11 10.01
CA TYR A 221 19.42 -12.36 8.96
C TYR A 221 18.82 -12.44 7.55
N LEU A 222 17.79 -11.63 7.27
CA LEU A 222 17.44 -11.37 5.88
C LEU A 222 18.54 -10.55 5.21
N SER A 223 19.06 -11.08 4.10
CA SER A 223 19.93 -10.36 3.18
C SER A 223 19.26 -9.05 2.76
N LEU A 224 20.02 -7.95 2.77
CA LEU A 224 19.66 -6.63 2.23
C LEU A 224 18.97 -6.72 0.84
N CYS A 225 19.28 -7.76 0.07
CA CYS A 225 18.69 -8.02 -1.23
C CYS A 225 17.16 -8.26 -1.18
N THR A 226 16.66 -9.03 -0.23
CA THR A 226 15.22 -9.34 -0.14
C THR A 226 14.42 -8.09 0.19
N VAL A 227 14.95 -7.24 1.08
CA VAL A 227 14.34 -5.94 1.43
C VAL A 227 14.35 -5.01 0.22
N TYR A 228 15.48 -4.88 -0.46
CA TYR A 228 15.61 -4.07 -1.67
C TYR A 228 14.60 -4.51 -2.73
N CYS A 229 14.53 -5.80 -3.01
CA CYS A 229 13.60 -6.31 -3.99
C CYS A 229 12.15 -6.07 -3.64
N LYS A 230 11.75 -6.31 -2.39
CA LYS A 230 10.37 -6.08 -1.95
C LYS A 230 10.02 -4.59 -2.10
N LEU A 231 10.90 -3.67 -1.70
CA LEU A 231 10.72 -2.22 -1.88
C LEU A 231 10.66 -1.78 -3.34
N HIS A 232 11.46 -2.39 -4.21
CA HIS A 232 11.45 -2.09 -5.64
C HIS A 232 10.43 -2.92 -6.43
N ALA A 233 9.60 -3.70 -5.73
CA ALA A 233 8.66 -4.65 -6.32
C ALA A 233 9.31 -5.55 -7.41
N ILE A 234 10.55 -5.96 -7.16
CA ILE A 234 11.34 -6.86 -7.99
C ILE A 234 11.01 -8.30 -7.60
N MET A 235 10.90 -9.16 -8.61
CA MET A 235 10.62 -10.57 -8.41
C MET A 235 11.76 -11.32 -7.71
N PRO A 236 11.45 -12.38 -6.93
CA PRO A 236 12.45 -13.17 -6.21
C PRO A 236 13.61 -13.68 -7.08
N HIS A 237 13.33 -14.22 -8.28
CA HIS A 237 14.40 -14.72 -9.16
C HIS A 237 15.28 -13.61 -9.76
N LYS A 238 14.76 -12.39 -9.88
CA LYS A 238 15.54 -11.22 -10.30
C LYS A 238 16.37 -10.64 -9.14
N CYS A 239 16.05 -11.00 -7.90
CA CYS A 239 16.80 -10.55 -6.73
C CYS A 239 18.23 -11.08 -6.70
N CYS A 240 18.43 -12.37 -6.99
CA CYS A 240 19.77 -12.95 -7.05
C CYS A 240 20.67 -12.19 -8.05
N ILE A 241 20.11 -11.68 -9.16
CA ILE A 241 20.85 -10.89 -10.16
C ILE A 241 21.25 -9.52 -9.61
N VAL A 242 20.32 -8.81 -8.94
CA VAL A 242 20.60 -7.50 -8.34
C VAL A 242 21.66 -7.61 -7.23
N TYR A 243 21.58 -8.64 -6.39
CA TYR A 243 22.61 -8.90 -5.38
C TYR A 243 23.99 -9.08 -6.00
N LYS A 244 24.08 -9.88 -7.07
CA LYS A 244 25.34 -10.14 -7.78
C LYS A 244 25.95 -8.88 -8.39
N LEU A 245 25.12 -7.92 -8.82
CA LEU A 245 25.58 -6.62 -9.35
C LEU A 245 26.05 -5.65 -8.25
N LEU A 246 25.54 -5.76 -7.02
CA LEU A 246 25.85 -4.84 -5.92
C LEU A 246 27.10 -5.20 -5.11
N GLY A 247 27.74 -6.35 -5.36
CA GLY A 247 29.13 -6.62 -4.94
C GLY A 247 29.44 -6.53 -3.43
N LEU A 248 28.48 -6.82 -2.54
CA LEU A 248 28.69 -6.80 -1.10
C LEU A 248 29.38 -8.10 -0.62
N SER A 249 30.70 -8.07 -0.56
CA SER A 249 31.52 -9.08 0.11
C SER A 249 31.31 -9.00 1.64
N ILE A 250 30.47 -9.87 2.20
CA ILE A 250 30.45 -10.14 3.65
C ILE A 250 30.90 -11.58 3.84
N LEU A 251 32.17 -11.73 4.19
CA LEU A 251 32.71 -12.91 4.87
C LEU A 251 31.95 -13.08 6.19
N LEU A 252 31.07 -14.07 6.30
CA LEU A 252 30.83 -14.81 7.55
C LEU A 252 30.34 -16.22 7.22
N MET A 253 31.05 -17.19 7.78
CA MET A 253 30.89 -18.62 7.55
C MET A 253 29.64 -19.21 8.21
N SER A 254 29.28 -20.39 7.69
CA SER A 254 28.63 -21.54 8.34
C SER A 254 27.09 -21.59 8.48
N SER A 255 26.55 -22.53 7.69
CA SER A 255 25.47 -23.49 7.97
C SER A 255 23.99 -23.07 7.91
N VAL A 256 23.36 -23.56 6.83
CA VAL A 256 22.03 -24.23 6.72
C VAL A 256 20.77 -23.36 6.92
N VAL A 257 20.07 -23.04 5.83
CA VAL A 257 18.77 -23.62 5.38
C VAL A 257 18.41 -23.03 4.00
N ASP A 258 17.98 -23.90 3.08
CA ASP A 258 17.59 -23.71 1.67
C ASP A 258 16.74 -22.48 1.30
N TYR A 259 17.08 -21.82 0.18
CA TYR A 259 16.41 -21.99 -1.14
C TYR A 259 17.23 -21.29 -2.26
N LYS A 260 17.89 -22.10 -3.08
CA LYS A 260 18.33 -21.93 -4.49
C LYS A 260 18.32 -20.50 -5.09
N CYS A 261 19.43 -19.78 -5.01
CA CYS A 261 19.93 -19.01 -6.17
C CYS A 261 20.71 -20.01 -7.04
N PHE A 262 20.24 -20.30 -8.25
CA PHE A 262 20.90 -21.24 -9.16
C PHE A 262 22.35 -20.78 -9.44
N GLU A 263 23.31 -21.65 -9.13
CA GLU A 263 24.64 -21.63 -9.74
C GLU A 263 24.48 -21.81 -11.25
N LEU A 264 24.86 -20.78 -12.00
CA LEU A 264 25.25 -20.94 -13.39
C LEU A 264 26.77 -21.06 -13.39
N ASP A 265 27.24 -22.27 -13.05
CA ASP A 265 28.54 -22.73 -13.50
C ASP A 265 28.45 -22.98 -15.01
N ALA A 266 28.78 -21.95 -15.77
CA ALA A 266 29.16 -22.08 -17.16
C ALA A 266 30.07 -20.91 -17.54
N LEU A 267 31.37 -21.21 -17.62
CA LEU A 267 32.41 -20.55 -18.41
C LEU A 267 31.91 -19.37 -19.28
N ILE A 268 32.09 -18.15 -18.79
CA ILE A 268 32.27 -16.99 -19.67
C ILE A 268 33.55 -16.30 -19.21
N ASP A 269 34.61 -16.64 -19.93
CA ASP A 269 35.88 -15.96 -19.99
C ASP A 269 35.64 -14.45 -20.20
N PHE A 270 35.97 -13.62 -19.20
CA PHE A 270 35.97 -12.16 -19.31
C PHE A 270 37.31 -11.71 -19.94
N SER A 271 37.58 -12.20 -21.14
CA SER A 271 38.50 -11.57 -22.08
C SER A 271 37.68 -11.20 -23.32
N TYR A 272 37.79 -9.93 -23.74
CA TYR A 272 36.94 -9.22 -24.71
C TYR A 272 35.66 -8.60 -24.16
N ILE A 273 35.77 -7.35 -23.69
CA ILE A 273 35.14 -6.16 -24.32
C ILE A 273 35.92 -4.95 -23.76
N TYR A 274 37.03 -4.63 -24.42
CA TYR A 274 37.62 -3.29 -24.49
C TYR A 274 38.22 -3.14 -25.88
N ALA A 275 37.97 -1.99 -26.50
CA ALA A 275 38.30 -1.61 -27.88
C ALA A 275 37.49 -2.40 -28.92
N THR A 276 36.62 -1.75 -29.72
CA THR A 276 37.05 -0.80 -30.73
C THR A 276 36.04 0.34 -30.96
N GLY A 277 36.54 1.57 -30.81
CA GLY A 277 36.14 2.74 -31.60
C GLY A 277 37.27 3.07 -32.59
N PRO A 278 37.08 4.03 -33.50
CA PRO A 278 37.21 3.83 -34.95
C PRO A 278 38.61 4.04 -35.52
N LEU A 279 38.91 3.32 -36.61
CA LEU A 279 39.53 3.80 -37.87
C LEU A 279 39.15 2.82 -38.99
#